data_AF-A0A968Q488-F1
#
_entry.id   AF-A0A968Q488-F1
#
_cell.length_a   1.000
_cell.length_b   1.000
_cell.length_c   1.000
_cell.angle_alpha   90.00
_cell.angle_beta   90.00
_cell.angle_gamma   90.00
#
_symmetry.space_group_name_H-M   'P 1'
#
loop_
_entity.id
_entity.type
_entity.pdbx_description
1 polymer ?
#
loop_
_entity_poly.entity_id
_entity_poly.type
_entity_poly.pdbx_seq_one_letter_code
_entity_poly.pdbx_strand_id
1 'polypeptide(L)'
;MALEEKVNQSSQNSSKPPSTDGFGKPIKAQGKGKKPPRERSGKAAPREARKLYPAEDCRAVHEVIPPVCQGCGASLSGQDPHPHRHQVIDLPPVLPEVVEYRLHGLRCECCDTVTRAERPLRVSALGYGERLTAMVALLSGA
;
A
#
# COMPACT_ATOMS: atom_id res chain seq x y z
N MET A 1 -44.55 29.19 19.19
CA MET A 1 -44.23 28.50 20.45
C MET A 1 -44.11 27.03 20.10
N ALA A 2 -42.86 26.55 19.97
CA ALA A 2 -42.11 25.95 21.07
C ALA A 2 -42.73 24.56 21.36
N LEU A 3 -42.11 23.46 20.94
CA LEU A 3 -40.83 22.86 21.32
C LEU A 3 -41.23 21.53 21.99
N GLU A 4 -40.51 20.45 21.67
CA GLU A 4 -40.43 19.23 22.49
C GLU A 4 -41.58 18.23 22.36
N GLU A 5 -41.44 17.29 21.43
CA GLU A 5 -41.06 15.91 21.79
C GLU A 5 -40.71 15.14 20.51
N LYS A 6 -39.44 15.08 20.12
CA LYS A 6 -38.44 14.10 20.56
C LYS A 6 -38.83 12.65 20.27
N VAL A 7 -37.84 11.99 19.66
CA VAL A 7 -37.37 10.67 20.11
C VAL A 7 -38.21 9.51 19.61
N ASN A 8 -38.04 9.17 18.33
CA ASN A 8 -37.79 7.79 17.90
C ASN A 8 -37.53 7.68 16.39
N GLN A 9 -36.52 8.38 15.88
CA GLN A 9 -35.99 8.06 14.55
C GLN A 9 -34.48 7.81 14.67
N SER A 10 -34.14 6.53 14.74
CA SER A 10 -32.77 6.04 14.55
C SER A 10 -32.61 5.63 13.08
N SER A 11 -31.38 5.65 12.59
CA SER A 11 -30.98 5.31 11.22
C SER A 11 -31.22 3.85 10.79
N GLN A 12 -31.95 3.06 11.59
CA GLN A 12 -32.38 1.71 11.24
C GLN A 12 -33.77 1.64 10.58
N ASN A 13 -34.49 2.75 10.42
CA ASN A 13 -35.82 2.73 9.75
C ASN A 13 -36.03 3.83 8.70
N SER A 14 -34.94 4.32 8.08
CA SER A 14 -35.08 5.21 6.93
C SER A 14 -33.98 4.91 5.93
N SER A 15 -34.39 4.42 4.77
CA SER A 15 -33.58 4.05 3.61
C SER A 15 -32.75 5.22 3.08
N LYS A 16 -31.65 5.54 3.77
CA LYS A 16 -30.61 6.46 3.33
C LYS A 16 -29.23 5.84 3.56
N PRO A 17 -28.34 5.86 2.56
CA PRO A 17 -27.05 5.15 2.59
C PRO A 17 -26.07 5.75 3.62
N PRO A 18 -25.17 4.95 4.25
CA PRO A 18 -24.21 5.42 5.25
C PRO A 18 -23.00 6.15 4.62
N SER A 19 -23.20 6.86 3.52
CA SER A 19 -22.19 7.69 2.86
C SER A 19 -22.63 9.14 2.86
N THR A 20 -22.99 9.67 4.03
CA THR A 20 -23.26 11.12 4.23
C THR A 20 -23.04 11.54 5.70
N ASP A 21 -22.06 10.95 6.38
CA ASP A 21 -21.53 11.56 7.61
C ASP A 21 -20.15 12.13 7.28
N GLY A 22 -20.14 13.44 7.00
CA GLY A 22 -18.92 14.21 6.77
C GLY A 22 -17.96 14.13 7.95
N PHE A 23 -16.68 14.35 7.67
CA PHE A 23 -15.61 14.52 8.63
C PHE A 23 -15.92 15.68 9.60
N GLY A 24 -16.59 15.38 10.71
CA GLY A 24 -17.01 16.41 11.65
C GLY A 24 -18.02 15.93 12.69
N LYS A 25 -17.65 14.97 13.54
CA LYS A 25 -18.35 14.76 14.81
C LYS A 25 -17.37 14.90 15.98
N PRO A 26 -17.65 15.79 16.96
CA PRO A 26 -16.76 16.01 18.10
C PRO A 26 -16.76 14.76 19.00
N ILE A 27 -15.56 14.28 19.31
CA ILE A 27 -15.33 13.20 20.27
C ILE A 27 -15.84 13.68 21.63
N LYS A 28 -16.88 13.00 22.16
CA LYS A 28 -17.35 13.23 23.53
C LYS A 28 -16.24 12.80 24.50
N ALA A 29 -15.68 13.76 25.21
CA ALA A 29 -14.70 13.54 26.25
C ALA A 29 -15.33 12.74 27.41
N GLN A 30 -14.85 11.51 27.64
CA GLN A 30 -15.08 10.77 28.86
C GLN A 30 -13.75 10.56 29.60
N GLY A 31 -13.74 10.98 30.87
CA GLY A 31 -12.95 10.35 31.93
C GLY A 31 -11.48 10.74 32.04
N LYS A 32 -11.19 11.68 32.94
CA LYS A 32 -9.84 11.99 33.44
C LYS A 32 -9.25 10.76 34.17
N GLY A 33 -8.25 10.13 33.56
CA GLY A 33 -7.19 9.42 34.27
C GLY A 33 -5.86 10.04 33.86
N LYS A 34 -5.29 10.92 34.69
CA LYS A 34 -3.94 11.47 34.46
C LYS A 34 -2.93 10.33 34.58
N LYS A 35 -2.62 9.66 33.46
CA LYS A 35 -1.40 8.85 33.38
C LYS A 35 -0.22 9.82 33.56
N PRO A 36 0.75 9.52 34.45
CA PRO A 36 1.92 10.37 34.59
C PRO A 36 2.60 10.52 33.23
N PRO A 37 3.25 11.67 32.96
CA PRO A 37 4.04 11.82 31.75
C PRO A 37 5.05 10.68 31.75
N ARG A 38 4.92 9.74 30.81
CA ARG A 38 5.97 8.77 30.56
C ARG A 38 7.15 9.62 30.13
N GLU A 39 8.14 9.78 31.00
CA GLU A 39 9.43 10.31 30.61
C GLU A 39 9.84 9.54 29.36
N ARG A 40 10.01 10.26 28.25
CA ARG A 40 10.72 9.74 27.10
C ARG A 40 12.18 9.66 27.51
N SER A 41 12.52 8.76 28.42
CA SER A 41 13.87 8.28 28.68
C SER A 41 14.28 7.34 27.55
N GLY A 42 14.23 7.87 26.33
CA GLY A 42 14.92 7.33 25.19
C GLY A 42 15.81 8.45 24.72
N LYS A 43 17.02 8.55 25.28
CA LYS A 43 18.13 9.09 24.48
C LYS A 43 18.02 8.33 23.17
N ALA A 44 17.61 9.00 22.10
CA ALA A 44 17.63 8.39 20.79
C ALA A 44 19.08 7.98 20.60
N ALA A 45 19.34 6.67 20.69
CA ALA A 45 20.65 6.15 20.32
C ALA A 45 20.96 6.75 18.95
N PRO A 46 22.20 7.21 18.70
CA PRO A 46 22.57 7.70 17.38
C PRO A 46 22.09 6.67 16.38
N ARG A 47 21.18 7.05 15.47
CA ARG A 47 20.71 6.14 14.43
C ARG A 47 21.95 5.77 13.65
N GLU A 48 22.43 4.54 13.84
CA GLU A 48 23.56 4.02 13.08
C GLU A 48 23.20 4.19 11.62
N ALA A 49 24.06 4.92 10.89
CA ALA A 49 23.84 5.13 9.47
C ALA A 49 23.71 3.76 8.80
N ARG A 50 22.70 3.61 7.93
CA ARG A 50 22.47 2.36 7.21
C ARG A 50 23.77 1.96 6.51
N LYS A 51 24.24 0.73 6.77
CA LYS A 51 25.39 0.17 6.06
C LYS A 51 25.07 0.14 4.56
N LEU A 52 25.99 0.66 3.75
CA LEU A 52 25.89 0.62 2.30
C LEU A 52 26.17 -0.79 1.81
N TYR A 53 25.43 -1.22 0.79
CA TYR A 53 25.73 -2.44 0.03
C TYR A 53 27.03 -2.25 -0.74
N PRO A 54 27.81 -3.31 -1.00
CA PRO A 54 28.96 -3.22 -1.88
C PRO A 54 28.52 -2.99 -3.34
N ALA A 55 29.44 -2.59 -4.23
CA ALA A 55 29.10 -2.16 -5.59
C ALA A 55 28.65 -3.33 -6.46
N GLU A 56 29.23 -4.51 -6.24
CA GLU A 56 28.91 -5.78 -6.90
C GLU A 56 27.49 -6.28 -6.60
N ASP A 57 26.90 -5.87 -5.47
CA ASP A 57 25.52 -6.22 -5.10
C ASP A 57 24.49 -5.22 -5.64
N CYS A 58 24.95 -4.08 -6.17
CA CYS A 58 24.08 -3.09 -6.77
C CYS A 58 23.70 -3.52 -8.18
N ARG A 59 22.40 -3.47 -8.52
CA ARG A 59 21.92 -3.75 -9.89
C ARG A 59 22.62 -2.88 -10.94
N ALA A 60 22.92 -1.64 -10.60
CA ALA A 60 23.67 -0.70 -11.41
C ALA A 60 24.36 0.34 -10.52
N VAL A 61 25.50 0.85 -10.98
CA VAL A 61 26.21 2.00 -10.39
C VAL A 61 26.27 3.08 -11.47
N HIS A 62 25.75 4.26 -11.14
CA HIS A 62 25.76 5.42 -12.03
C HIS A 62 26.73 6.47 -11.49
N GLU A 63 27.83 6.68 -12.20
CA GLU A 63 28.77 7.76 -11.88
C GLU A 63 28.17 9.11 -12.29
N VAL A 64 27.84 9.94 -11.32
CA VAL A 64 27.27 11.28 -11.54
C VAL A 64 28.36 12.32 -11.32
N ILE A 65 29.00 12.74 -12.41
CA ILE A 65 30.08 13.72 -12.38
C ILE A 65 29.49 15.11 -12.65
N PRO A 66 29.76 16.13 -11.82
CA PRO A 66 29.27 17.47 -12.07
C PRO A 66 29.92 18.02 -13.36
N PRO A 67 29.14 18.48 -14.35
CA PRO A 67 29.71 18.97 -15.60
C PRO A 67 30.32 20.37 -15.46
N VAL A 68 29.89 21.13 -14.45
CA VAL A 68 30.31 22.51 -14.21
C VAL A 68 30.46 22.81 -12.72
N CYS A 69 31.34 23.77 -12.41
CA CYS A 69 31.52 24.30 -11.07
C CYS A 69 30.31 25.13 -10.65
N GLN A 70 29.74 24.82 -9.48
CA GLN A 70 28.61 25.56 -8.92
C GLN A 70 28.94 27.01 -8.53
N GLY A 71 30.22 27.32 -8.28
CA GLY A 71 30.66 28.66 -7.89
C GLY A 71 30.92 29.61 -9.08
N CYS A 72 31.63 29.14 -10.10
CA CYS A 72 32.08 29.99 -11.21
C CYS A 72 31.58 29.55 -12.61
N GLY A 73 30.90 28.40 -12.72
CA GLY A 73 30.37 27.89 -13.99
C GLY A 73 31.41 27.27 -14.94
N ALA A 74 32.69 27.25 -14.58
CA ALA A 74 33.72 26.60 -15.39
C ALA A 74 33.44 25.09 -15.56
N SER A 75 33.78 24.53 -16.73
CA SER A 75 33.65 23.10 -17.00
C SER A 75 34.52 22.28 -16.06
N LEU A 76 33.98 21.17 -15.56
CA LEU A 76 34.68 20.20 -14.72
C LEU A 76 34.80 18.86 -15.43
N SER A 77 35.93 18.18 -15.20
CA SER A 77 36.19 16.82 -15.65
C SER A 77 37.11 16.13 -14.65
N GLY A 78 37.02 14.80 -14.54
CA GLY A 78 37.82 14.01 -13.63
C GLY A 78 37.03 12.92 -12.93
N GLN A 79 37.70 12.18 -12.04
CA GLN A 79 37.12 11.15 -11.19
C GLN A 79 37.54 11.39 -9.74
N ASP A 80 36.60 11.28 -8.83
CA ASP A 80 36.86 11.27 -7.39
C ASP A 80 37.13 9.83 -6.95
N PRO A 81 38.29 9.51 -6.34
CA PRO A 81 38.57 8.17 -5.83
C PRO A 81 37.69 7.76 -4.63
N HIS A 82 37.04 8.71 -3.96
CA HIS A 82 36.20 8.46 -2.78
C HIS A 82 34.86 9.20 -2.85
N PRO A 83 34.01 8.93 -3.87
CA PRO A 83 32.78 9.68 -4.06
C PRO A 83 31.80 9.45 -2.91
N HIS A 84 30.99 10.46 -2.60
CA HIS A 84 29.88 10.28 -1.67
C HIS A 84 28.85 9.30 -2.26
N ARG A 85 28.57 8.22 -1.54
CA ARG A 85 27.70 7.13 -2.00
C ARG A 85 26.27 7.30 -1.49
N HIS A 86 25.30 7.33 -2.42
CA HIS A 86 23.88 7.31 -2.11
C HIS A 86 23.23 6.09 -2.79
N GLN A 87 22.54 5.25 -2.01
CA GLN A 87 21.89 4.04 -2.51
C GLN A 87 20.38 4.11 -2.30
N VAL A 88 19.65 3.88 -3.40
CA VAL A 88 18.21 3.68 -3.38
C VAL A 88 17.96 2.17 -3.38
N ILE A 89 17.20 1.68 -2.41
CA ILE A 89 16.78 0.28 -2.33
C ILE A 89 15.30 0.25 -2.62
N ASP A 90 14.93 -0.45 -3.68
CA ASP A 90 13.56 -0.55 -4.15
C ASP A 90 13.24 -1.99 -4.53
N LEU A 91 11.96 -2.33 -4.62
CA LEU A 91 11.54 -3.59 -5.18
C LEU A 91 11.67 -3.55 -6.71
N PRO A 92 12.09 -4.65 -7.35
CA PRO A 92 11.98 -4.75 -8.80
C PRO A 92 10.51 -4.62 -9.21
N PRO A 93 10.22 -4.18 -10.45
CA PRO A 93 8.86 -4.14 -10.96
C PRO A 93 8.15 -5.49 -10.75
N VAL A 94 7.07 -5.50 -9.99
CA VAL A 94 6.28 -6.71 -9.76
C VAL A 94 5.21 -6.80 -10.83
N LEU A 95 5.34 -7.79 -11.72
CA LEU A 95 4.39 -8.04 -12.80
C LEU A 95 3.45 -9.20 -12.41
N PRO A 96 2.13 -9.07 -12.64
CA PRO A 96 1.20 -10.17 -12.39
C PRO A 96 1.38 -11.27 -13.44
N GLU A 97 1.35 -12.53 -12.98
CA GLU A 97 1.17 -13.68 -13.84
C GLU A 97 -0.34 -13.90 -14.03
N VAL A 98 -0.81 -13.83 -15.28
CA VAL A 98 -2.23 -13.98 -15.62
C VAL A 98 -2.47 -15.36 -16.24
N VAL A 99 -3.27 -16.18 -15.57
CA VAL A 99 -3.68 -17.51 -16.04
C VAL A 99 -5.17 -17.50 -16.36
N GLU A 100 -5.52 -17.78 -17.62
CA GLU A 100 -6.90 -17.84 -18.07
C GLU A 100 -7.46 -19.28 -17.97
N TYR A 101 -8.63 -19.43 -17.34
CA TYR A 101 -9.37 -20.69 -17.33
C TYR A 101 -10.59 -20.59 -18.24
N ARG A 102 -10.53 -21.24 -19.40
CA ARG A 102 -11.64 -21.29 -20.36
C ARG A 102 -12.62 -22.40 -20.01
N LEU A 103 -13.75 -22.01 -19.42
CA LEU A 103 -14.80 -22.94 -19.01
C LEU A 103 -15.77 -23.17 -20.17
N HIS A 104 -15.50 -24.19 -20.97
CA HIS A 104 -16.30 -24.53 -22.15
C HIS A 104 -17.71 -25.01 -21.77
N GLY A 105 -18.69 -24.61 -22.57
CA GLY A 105 -20.05 -25.17 -22.55
C GLY A 105 -20.28 -25.99 -23.79
N LEU A 106 -20.69 -27.24 -23.63
CA LEU A 106 -21.00 -28.15 -24.74
C LEU A 106 -22.47 -28.59 -24.65
N ARG A 107 -23.10 -28.78 -25.80
CA ARG A 107 -24.47 -29.26 -25.92
C ARG A 107 -24.46 -30.78 -26.07
N CYS A 108 -25.30 -31.47 -25.31
CA CYS A 108 -25.55 -32.90 -25.45
C CYS A 108 -26.43 -33.17 -26.68
N GLU A 109 -26.00 -34.03 -27.58
CA GLU A 109 -26.76 -34.37 -28.80
C GLU A 109 -28.02 -35.22 -28.51
N CYS A 110 -28.07 -35.91 -27.37
CA CYS A 110 -29.20 -36.80 -27.04
C CYS A 110 -30.39 -36.07 -26.41
N CYS A 111 -30.16 -34.98 -25.68
CA CYS A 111 -31.19 -34.29 -24.89
C CYS A 111 -31.11 -32.76 -24.96
N ASP A 112 -30.30 -32.21 -25.87
CA ASP A 112 -30.07 -30.77 -26.08
C ASP A 112 -29.59 -29.97 -24.86
N THR A 113 -29.30 -30.64 -23.73
CA THR A 113 -28.84 -29.98 -22.51
C THR A 113 -27.44 -29.41 -22.71
N VAL A 114 -27.23 -28.16 -22.33
CA VAL A 114 -25.91 -27.51 -22.35
C VAL A 114 -25.26 -27.63 -20.98
N THR A 115 -24.10 -28.28 -20.93
CA THR A 115 -23.30 -28.44 -19.71
C THR A 115 -22.04 -27.60 -19.81
N ARG A 116 -21.77 -26.77 -18.79
CA ARG A 116 -20.56 -25.94 -18.70
C ARG A 116 -19.56 -26.56 -17.74
N ALA A 117 -18.28 -26.52 -18.10
CA ALA A 117 -17.18 -26.93 -17.23
C ALA A 117 -17.17 -26.09 -15.95
N GLU A 118 -16.95 -26.76 -14.82
CA GLU A 118 -16.81 -26.09 -13.54
C GLU A 118 -15.41 -25.52 -13.35
N ARG A 119 -15.32 -24.40 -12.62
CA ARG A 119 -14.03 -23.85 -12.21
C ARG A 119 -13.35 -24.82 -11.23
N PRO A 120 -12.06 -25.15 -11.39
CA PRO A 120 -11.34 -25.94 -10.40
C PRO A 120 -11.36 -25.26 -9.02
N LEU A 121 -11.59 -26.04 -7.95
CA LEU A 121 -11.75 -25.54 -6.58
C LEU A 121 -10.59 -24.64 -6.11
N ARG A 122 -9.37 -24.95 -6.54
CA ARG A 122 -8.13 -24.26 -6.19
C ARG A 122 -7.92 -22.93 -6.92
N VAL A 123 -8.74 -22.60 -7.92
CA VAL A 123 -8.67 -21.30 -8.62
C VAL A 123 -9.54 -20.30 -7.89
N SER A 124 -9.05 -19.11 -7.58
CA SER A 124 -9.85 -18.07 -6.91
C SER A 124 -11.13 -17.72 -7.69
N ALA A 125 -12.26 -17.62 -6.98
CA ALA A 125 -13.52 -17.15 -7.57
C ALA A 125 -13.52 -15.64 -7.84
N LEU A 126 -12.70 -14.88 -7.11
CA LEU A 126 -12.61 -13.42 -7.21
C LEU A 126 -11.68 -12.95 -8.33
N GLY A 127 -10.98 -13.87 -9.01
CA GLY A 127 -10.02 -13.56 -10.08
C GLY A 127 -8.64 -13.12 -9.59
N TYR A 128 -8.44 -12.94 -8.28
CA TYR A 128 -7.15 -12.59 -7.69
C TYR A 128 -6.51 -13.79 -6.98
N GLY A 129 -5.23 -14.03 -7.26
CA GLY A 129 -4.44 -15.07 -6.59
C GLY A 129 -3.94 -14.62 -5.22
N GLU A 130 -3.64 -15.61 -4.36
CA GLU A 130 -3.22 -15.41 -2.97
C GLU A 130 -2.00 -14.48 -2.82
N ARG A 131 -1.01 -14.63 -3.70
CA ARG A 131 0.21 -13.80 -3.72
C ARG A 131 -0.12 -12.31 -3.92
N LEU A 132 -1.01 -12.00 -4.86
CA LEU A 132 -1.42 -10.63 -5.15
C LEU A 132 -2.19 -10.04 -3.96
N THR A 133 -3.14 -10.79 -3.40
CA THR A 133 -3.90 -10.38 -2.22
C THR A 133 -2.99 -10.09 -1.03
N ALA A 134 -2.02 -10.97 -0.76
CA ALA A 134 -1.05 -10.78 0.32
C ALA A 134 -0.18 -9.54 0.10
N MET A 135 0.27 -9.29 -1.14
CA MET A 135 1.05 -8.10 -1.48
C MET A 135 0.24 -6.81 -1.28
N VAL A 136 -1.01 -6.78 -1.72
CA VAL A 136 -1.90 -5.63 -1.50
C VAL A 136 -2.07 -5.38 -0.01
N ALA A 137 -2.32 -6.42 0.80
CA ALA A 137 -2.45 -6.27 2.24
C ALA A 137 -1.18 -5.71 2.88
N LEU A 138 -0.01 -6.25 2.52
CA LEU A 138 1.29 -5.80 3.06
C LEU A 138 1.59 -4.34 2.71
N LEU A 139 1.30 -3.91 1.47
CA LEU A 139 1.63 -2.58 0.97
C LEU A 139 0.57 -1.51 1.31
N SER A 140 -0.66 -1.91 1.66
CA SER A 140 -1.73 -0.96 2.02
C SER A 140 -1.70 -0.49 3.48
N GLY A 141 -0.79 -1.03 4.30
CA GLY A 141 -0.58 -0.56 5.68
C GLY A 141 -1.77 -0.81 6.64
N ALA A 142 -2.57 -1.85 6.39
CA ALA A 142 -3.63 -2.29 7.31
C ALA A 142 -3.05 -2.94 8.59
#